data_AF-A0A847C6U7-F1
#
_entry.id   AF-A0A847C6U7-F1
#
_cell.length_a   1.000
_cell.length_b   1.000
_cell.length_c   1.000
_cell.angle_alpha   90.00
_cell.angle_beta   90.00
_cell.angle_gamma   90.00
#
_symmetry.space_group_name_H-M   'P 1'
#
loop_
_entity.id
_entity.type
_entity.pdbx_description
1 polymer ?
#
loop_
_entity_poly.entity_id
_entity_poly.type
_entity_poly.pdbx_seq_one_letter_code
_entity_poly.pdbx_strand_id
1 'polypeptide(L)'
;MRILLDSEKCLGCHTCENTCAAIHSKSGTFLGAATSGERALSAVRIAVNEDGKLIAHRCLHCEDPECVTACPTGAMKKDPESGVVWCNMEECTSCFICAEACSFGAITPLYDEGIPFKCDLCRTRAEGPACIIACPTSALRLSEACAEEK
;
A
#
# COMPACT_ATOMS: atom_id res chain seq x y z
N MET A 1 -3.40 8.01 -8.78
CA MET A 1 -4.62 7.57 -8.07
C MET A 1 -4.29 7.27 -6.61
N ARG A 2 -5.22 7.40 -5.67
CA ARG A 2 -5.05 7.01 -4.26
C ARG A 2 -6.34 6.41 -3.70
N ILE A 3 -6.24 5.49 -2.75
CA ILE A 3 -7.41 5.02 -1.99
C ILE A 3 -7.82 6.12 -0.98
N LEU A 4 -9.09 6.26 -0.68
CA LEU A 4 -9.60 7.12 0.40
C LEU A 4 -10.42 6.25 1.33
N LEU A 5 -10.39 6.56 2.62
CA LEU A 5 -11.22 5.92 3.64
C LEU A 5 -12.27 6.91 4.12
N ASP A 6 -13.53 6.51 4.05
CA ASP A 6 -14.67 7.19 4.66
C ASP A 6 -14.80 6.69 6.12
N SER A 7 -14.44 7.55 7.09
CA SER A 7 -14.42 7.18 8.50
C SER A 7 -15.80 6.83 9.05
N GLU A 8 -16.86 7.44 8.51
CA GLU A 8 -18.23 7.23 8.97
C GLU A 8 -18.78 5.86 8.56
N LYS A 9 -18.19 5.26 7.51
CA LYS A 9 -18.54 3.92 7.04
C LYS A 9 -17.60 2.83 7.54
N CYS A 10 -16.41 3.21 8.04
CA CYS A 10 -15.42 2.23 8.45
C CYS A 10 -15.80 1.60 9.80
N LEU A 11 -15.86 0.27 9.84
CA LEU A 11 -16.14 -0.48 11.08
C LEU A 11 -14.88 -0.91 11.84
N GLY A 12 -13.69 -0.61 11.31
CA GLY A 12 -12.44 -1.13 11.89
C GLY A 12 -12.33 -2.66 11.87
N CYS A 13 -12.96 -3.33 10.90
CA CYS A 13 -13.01 -4.79 10.86
C CYS A 13 -11.74 -5.47 10.32
N HIS A 14 -10.74 -4.69 9.89
CA HIS A 14 -9.44 -5.14 9.35
C HIS A 14 -9.51 -6.09 8.13
N THR A 15 -10.68 -6.26 7.49
CA THR A 15 -10.82 -7.10 6.28
C THR A 15 -9.90 -6.64 5.16
N CYS A 16 -9.81 -5.32 4.95
CA CYS A 16 -8.91 -4.74 3.96
C CYS A 16 -7.43 -5.11 4.19
N GLU A 17 -7.01 -5.19 5.46
CA GLU A 17 -5.64 -5.53 5.82
C GLU A 17 -5.35 -7.00 5.54
N ASN A 18 -6.23 -7.88 6.02
CA ASN A 18 -6.11 -9.33 5.86
C ASN A 18 -6.16 -9.74 4.39
N THR A 19 -7.03 -9.13 3.59
CA THR A 19 -7.10 -9.39 2.15
C THR A 19 -5.83 -8.91 1.45
N CYS A 20 -5.32 -7.73 1.79
CA CYS A 20 -4.07 -7.23 1.21
C CYS A 20 -2.88 -8.15 1.56
N ALA A 21 -2.81 -8.66 2.79
CA ALA A 21 -1.79 -9.61 3.20
C ALA A 21 -1.93 -10.96 2.48
N ALA A 22 -3.15 -11.47 2.34
CA ALA A 22 -3.41 -12.74 1.67
C ALA A 22 -2.98 -12.70 0.18
N ILE A 23 -3.41 -11.67 -0.56
CA ILE A 23 -3.15 -11.61 -2.01
C ILE A 23 -1.69 -11.31 -2.37
N HIS A 24 -0.92 -10.72 -1.43
CA HIS A 24 0.53 -10.51 -1.60
C HIS A 24 1.37 -11.63 -0.98
N SER A 25 0.75 -12.61 -0.34
CA SER A 25 1.45 -13.81 0.12
C SER A 25 1.65 -14.81 -1.02
N LYS A 26 2.74 -15.56 -0.99
CA LYS A 26 3.04 -16.69 -1.89
C LYS A 26 1.94 -17.74 -1.84
N SER A 27 1.32 -17.94 -0.68
CA SER A 27 0.22 -18.89 -0.52
C SER A 27 -1.11 -18.41 -1.12
N GLY A 28 -1.25 -17.11 -1.41
CA GLY A 28 -2.49 -16.48 -1.88
C GLY A 28 -3.62 -16.44 -0.85
N THR A 29 -3.40 -16.94 0.38
CA THR A 29 -4.41 -16.99 1.44
C THR A 29 -3.82 -16.59 2.79
N PHE A 30 -4.64 -16.01 3.66
CA PHE A 30 -4.16 -15.63 4.99
C PHE A 30 -3.72 -16.84 5.82
N LEU A 31 -4.51 -17.93 5.80
CA LEU A 31 -4.20 -19.15 6.53
C LEU A 31 -2.96 -19.86 5.97
N GLY A 32 -2.81 -19.90 4.64
CA GLY A 32 -1.63 -20.47 4.01
C GLY A 32 -0.36 -19.74 4.46
N ALA A 33 -0.37 -18.41 4.43
CA ALA A 33 0.78 -17.61 4.82
C ALA A 33 1.12 -17.81 6.31
N ALA A 34 0.11 -17.80 7.18
CA ALA A 34 0.28 -18.01 8.61
C ALA A 34 0.83 -19.40 8.96
N THR A 35 0.44 -20.45 8.21
CA THR A 35 0.84 -21.83 8.48
C THR A 35 2.17 -22.22 7.82
N SER A 36 2.57 -21.55 6.74
CA SER A 36 3.84 -21.80 6.04
C SER A 36 5.04 -21.06 6.63
N GLY A 37 4.83 -20.28 7.70
CA GLY A 37 5.86 -19.39 8.25
C GLY A 37 6.19 -18.20 7.35
N GLU A 38 5.33 -17.89 6.39
CA GLU A 38 5.47 -16.72 5.53
C GLU A 38 5.04 -15.45 6.28
N ARG A 39 5.70 -14.34 5.99
CA ARG A 39 5.32 -13.03 6.51
C ARG A 39 4.12 -12.49 5.74
N ALA A 40 2.93 -12.66 6.29
CA ALA A 40 1.70 -12.06 5.76
C ALA A 40 1.69 -10.54 6.04
N LEU A 41 2.16 -9.73 5.09
CA LEU A 41 2.25 -8.28 5.26
C LEU A 41 1.13 -7.55 4.55
N SER A 42 0.51 -6.62 5.27
CA SER A 42 -0.46 -5.71 4.68
C SER A 42 0.16 -4.35 4.39
N ALA A 43 -0.05 -3.86 3.18
CA ALA A 43 0.35 -2.51 2.78
C ALA A 43 -0.71 -1.44 3.11
N VAL A 44 -1.78 -1.85 3.79
CA VAL A 44 -2.81 -0.98 4.38
C VAL A 44 -2.93 -1.32 5.86
N ARG A 45 -3.07 -0.30 6.70
CA ARG A 45 -3.29 -0.46 8.13
C ARG A 45 -4.33 0.53 8.62
N ILE A 46 -5.36 0.03 9.26
CA ILE A 46 -6.36 0.82 9.96
C ILE A 46 -5.76 1.27 11.29
N ALA A 47 -5.86 2.56 11.56
CA ALA A 47 -5.47 3.16 12.82
C ALA A 47 -6.54 4.17 13.26
N VAL A 48 -6.37 4.69 14.46
CA VAL A 48 -7.16 5.78 15.01
C VAL A 48 -6.27 7.02 15.02
N ASN A 49 -6.75 8.12 14.44
CA ASN A 49 -6.05 9.39 14.47
C ASN A 49 -6.24 10.11 15.82
N GLU A 50 -5.63 11.28 15.99
CA GLU A 50 -5.73 12.07 17.23
C GLU A 50 -7.17 12.51 17.56
N ASP A 51 -8.02 12.68 16.55
CA ASP A 51 -9.45 13.03 16.72
C ASP A 51 -10.34 11.83 17.04
N GLY A 52 -9.79 10.63 17.21
CA GLY A 52 -10.54 9.41 17.47
C GLY A 52 -11.21 8.80 16.23
N LYS A 53 -10.90 9.30 15.03
CA LYS A 53 -11.44 8.78 13.76
C LYS A 53 -10.59 7.64 13.22
N LEU A 54 -11.26 6.65 12.64
CA LEU A 54 -10.58 5.59 11.89
C LEU A 54 -9.98 6.15 10.60
N ILE A 55 -8.72 5.80 10.34
CA ILE A 55 -7.95 6.18 9.16
C ILE A 55 -7.25 4.95 8.56
N ALA A 56 -6.89 5.01 7.28
CA ALA A 56 -6.10 3.97 6.61
C ALA A 56 -4.71 4.48 6.25
N HIS A 57 -3.69 4.04 7.01
CA HIS A 57 -2.28 4.24 6.67
C HIS A 57 -1.86 3.31 5.54
N ARG A 58 -1.29 3.88 4.47
CA ARG A 58 -0.87 3.20 3.24
C ARG A 58 -0.16 4.20 2.33
N CYS A 59 0.45 3.69 1.26
CA CYS A 59 1.00 4.56 0.22
C CYS A 59 -0.08 5.48 -0.35
N LEU A 60 0.27 6.76 -0.46
CA LEU A 60 -0.59 7.77 -1.05
C LEU A 60 -0.43 7.89 -2.57
N HIS A 61 0.57 7.21 -3.16
CA HIS A 61 0.91 7.30 -4.58
C HIS A 61 0.97 8.76 -5.05
N CYS A 62 1.84 9.53 -4.38
CA CYS A 62 1.92 10.98 -4.46
C CYS A 62 2.03 11.50 -5.90
N GLU A 63 1.59 12.73 -6.10
CA GLU A 63 1.78 13.45 -7.35
C GLU A 63 3.27 13.65 -7.65
N ASP A 64 4.01 14.13 -6.64
CA ASP A 64 5.46 14.27 -6.67
C ASP A 64 6.11 13.32 -5.65
N PRO A 65 6.34 12.04 -6.00
CA PRO A 65 6.82 11.05 -5.05
C PRO A 65 8.32 11.21 -4.75
N GLU A 66 8.63 11.69 -3.54
CA GLU A 66 9.99 11.81 -2.99
C GLU A 66 10.77 10.49 -3.10
N CYS A 67 10.09 9.36 -2.86
CA CYS A 67 10.69 8.03 -2.95
C CYS A 67 11.12 7.62 -4.36
N VAL A 68 10.53 8.20 -5.41
CA VAL A 68 10.97 8.04 -6.81
C VAL A 68 12.17 8.94 -7.07
N THR A 69 12.07 10.22 -6.72
CA THR A 69 13.15 11.21 -6.89
C THR A 69 14.44 10.79 -6.17
N ALA A 70 14.33 10.21 -4.98
CA ALA A 70 15.46 9.78 -4.17
C ALA A 70 16.08 8.45 -4.62
N CYS A 71 15.44 7.70 -5.52
CA CYS A 71 15.91 6.35 -5.88
C CYS A 71 17.14 6.43 -6.82
N PRO A 72 18.34 5.99 -6.37
CA PRO A 72 19.56 6.18 -7.14
C PRO A 72 19.63 5.31 -8.40
N THR A 73 18.91 4.18 -8.42
CA THR A 73 18.89 3.26 -9.56
C THR A 73 17.71 3.50 -10.51
N GLY A 74 16.75 4.35 -10.14
CA GLY A 74 15.49 4.50 -10.87
C GLY A 74 14.50 3.35 -10.70
N ALA A 75 14.75 2.42 -9.77
CA ALA A 75 13.87 1.28 -9.50
C ALA A 75 12.49 1.69 -8.98
N MET A 76 12.40 2.76 -8.19
CA MET A 76 11.12 3.36 -7.83
C MET A 76 10.58 4.14 -9.02
N LYS A 77 9.40 3.74 -9.51
CA LYS A 77 8.79 4.29 -10.72
C LYS A 77 7.41 4.83 -10.41
N LYS A 78 6.99 5.83 -11.18
CA LYS A 78 5.61 6.27 -11.27
C LYS A 78 5.11 6.04 -12.69
N ASP A 79 4.00 5.35 -12.80
CA ASP A 79 3.28 5.23 -14.06
C ASP A 79 2.62 6.59 -14.39
N PRO A 80 2.94 7.22 -15.54
CA PRO A 80 2.39 8.53 -15.90
C PRO A 80 0.88 8.50 -16.20
N GLU A 81 0.32 7.36 -16.60
CA GLU A 81 -1.10 7.24 -16.93
C GLU A 81 -1.94 6.98 -15.67
N SER A 82 -1.59 5.94 -14.91
CA SER A 82 -2.35 5.57 -13.70
C SER A 82 -1.95 6.36 -12.43
N GLY A 83 -0.77 6.97 -12.44
CA GLY A 83 -0.16 7.59 -11.26
C GLY A 83 0.31 6.58 -10.21
N VAL A 84 0.34 5.27 -10.51
CA VAL A 84 0.79 4.24 -9.57
C VAL A 84 2.30 4.37 -9.36
N VAL A 85 2.69 4.70 -8.13
CA VAL A 85 4.07 4.54 -7.66
C VAL A 85 4.34 3.08 -7.29
N TRP A 86 5.41 2.47 -7.79
CA TRP A 86 5.81 1.07 -7.54
C TRP A 86 7.34 0.89 -7.57
N CYS A 87 7.85 -0.23 -7.06
CA CYS A 87 9.28 -0.57 -7.08
C CYS A 87 9.53 -1.70 -8.09
N ASN A 88 10.37 -1.48 -9.09
CA ASN A 88 10.88 -2.53 -9.96
C ASN A 88 11.97 -3.31 -9.22
N MET A 89 11.63 -4.51 -8.76
CA MET A 89 12.54 -5.36 -8.01
C MET A 89 13.73 -5.88 -8.84
N GLU A 90 13.65 -5.89 -10.16
CA GLU A 90 14.78 -6.27 -11.04
C GLU A 90 15.89 -5.20 -11.07
N GLU A 91 15.53 -3.94 -10.85
CA GLU A 91 16.44 -2.78 -10.84
C GLU A 91 16.80 -2.33 -9.41
N CYS A 92 16.14 -2.90 -8.40
CA CYS A 92 16.27 -2.51 -7.00
C CYS A 92 17.54 -3.11 -6.38
N THR A 93 18.32 -2.27 -5.71
CA THR A 93 19.53 -2.68 -4.98
C THR A 93 19.31 -2.82 -3.47
N SER A 94 18.06 -2.77 -3.01
CA SER A 94 17.70 -2.91 -1.59
C SER A 94 18.42 -1.92 -0.66
N CYS A 95 18.73 -0.71 -1.16
CA CYS A 95 19.38 0.34 -0.36
C CYS A 95 18.45 1.06 0.63
N PHE A 96 17.12 0.86 0.50
CA PHE A 96 16.07 1.41 1.36
C PHE A 96 16.00 2.95 1.48
N ILE A 97 16.75 3.71 0.68
CA ILE A 97 16.66 5.18 0.59
C ILE A 97 15.21 5.63 0.30
N CYS A 98 14.47 4.85 -0.49
CA CYS A 98 13.06 5.15 -0.76
C CYS A 98 12.19 5.13 0.51
N ALA A 99 12.50 4.28 1.48
CA ALA A 99 11.78 4.19 2.75
C ALA A 99 12.08 5.39 3.65
N GLU A 100 13.35 5.80 3.72
CA GLU A 100 13.77 7.01 4.45
C GLU A 100 13.18 8.29 3.84
N ALA A 101 13.13 8.35 2.50
CA ALA A 101 12.58 9.49 1.77
C ALA A 101 11.05 9.60 1.87
N CYS A 102 10.34 8.60 2.40
CA CYS A 102 8.88 8.63 2.44
C CYS A 102 8.40 9.43 3.66
N SER A 103 8.00 10.69 3.45
CA SER A 103 7.44 11.54 4.51
C SER A 103 6.20 10.98 5.22
N PHE A 104 5.51 10.00 4.62
CA PHE A 104 4.33 9.35 5.17
C PHE A 104 4.62 7.99 5.84
N GLY A 105 5.88 7.53 5.84
CA GLY A 105 6.26 6.24 6.41
C GLY A 105 5.55 5.04 5.77
N ALA A 106 5.18 5.14 4.49
CA ALA A 106 4.33 4.16 3.82
C ALA A 106 5.10 2.99 3.16
N ILE A 107 6.42 2.94 3.35
CA ILE A 107 7.30 1.92 2.80
C ILE A 107 7.98 1.22 3.97
N THR A 108 7.73 -0.07 4.12
CA THR A 108 8.33 -0.92 5.15
C THR A 108 9.58 -1.60 4.59
N PRO A 109 10.79 -1.29 5.10
CA PRO A 109 12.00 -1.98 4.69
C PRO A 109 12.06 -3.39 5.29
N LEU A 110 11.88 -4.41 4.46
CA LEU A 110 12.10 -5.81 4.86
C LEU A 110 13.57 -6.16 4.65
N TYR A 111 14.40 -5.82 5.63
CA TYR A 111 15.86 -5.96 5.54
C TYR A 111 16.32 -7.41 5.28
N ASP A 112 15.61 -8.39 5.83
CA ASP A 112 15.91 -9.82 5.65
C ASP A 112 15.52 -10.36 4.27
N GLU A 113 14.55 -9.74 3.62
CA GLU A 113 14.08 -10.11 2.28
C GLU A 113 14.68 -9.22 1.18
N GLY A 114 15.28 -8.08 1.55
CA GLY A 114 15.76 -7.08 0.60
C GLY A 114 14.63 -6.31 -0.10
N ILE A 115 13.42 -6.27 0.46
CA ILE A 115 12.22 -5.76 -0.22
C ILE A 115 11.74 -4.46 0.43
N PRO A 116 11.65 -3.34 -0.30
CA PRO A 116 10.93 -2.15 0.15
C PRO A 116 9.41 -2.37 -0.03
N PHE A 117 8.79 -3.00 0.96
CA PHE A 117 7.38 -3.39 0.91
C PHE A 117 6.46 -2.18 1.03
N LYS A 118 5.52 -2.03 0.09
CA LYS A 118 4.58 -0.91 0.06
C LYS A 118 3.36 -1.25 -0.81
N CYS A 119 2.33 -0.41 -0.75
CA CYS A 119 1.14 -0.59 -1.59
C CYS A 119 1.51 -0.32 -3.06
N ASP A 120 1.03 -1.18 -3.95
CA ASP A 120 1.23 -1.15 -5.40
C ASP A 120 -0.09 -0.90 -6.16
N LEU A 121 -1.16 -0.53 -5.44
CA LEU A 121 -2.55 -0.49 -5.91
C LEU A 121 -3.02 -1.77 -6.61
N CYS A 122 -2.43 -2.92 -6.26
CA CYS A 122 -2.68 -4.19 -6.92
C CYS A 122 -2.54 -4.09 -8.45
N ARG A 123 -1.53 -3.35 -8.94
CA ARG A 123 -1.34 -3.06 -10.38
C ARG A 123 -1.25 -4.29 -11.28
N THR A 124 -0.96 -5.46 -10.72
CA THR A 124 -0.88 -6.73 -11.44
C THR A 124 -2.21 -7.50 -11.47
N ARG A 125 -3.24 -7.02 -10.76
CA ARG A 125 -4.58 -7.63 -10.70
C ARG A 125 -5.55 -6.90 -11.62
N ALA A 126 -6.27 -7.65 -12.45
CA ALA A 126 -7.26 -7.10 -13.36
C ALA A 126 -8.46 -6.46 -12.64
N GLU A 127 -8.84 -6.98 -11.47
CA GLU A 127 -9.96 -6.43 -10.68
C GLU A 127 -9.57 -5.17 -9.90
N GLY A 128 -8.27 -4.84 -9.85
CA GLY A 128 -7.75 -3.70 -9.10
C GLY A 128 -7.58 -3.98 -7.59
N PRO A 129 -7.63 -2.93 -6.73
CA PRO A 129 -7.28 -3.04 -5.32
C PRO A 129 -8.19 -3.98 -4.54
N ALA A 130 -7.64 -5.12 -4.10
CA ALA A 130 -8.39 -6.14 -3.37
C ALA A 130 -8.97 -5.63 -2.04
N CYS A 131 -8.29 -4.67 -1.39
CA CYS A 131 -8.76 -4.05 -0.16
C CYS A 131 -10.05 -3.21 -0.34
N ILE A 132 -10.25 -2.60 -1.52
CA ILE A 132 -11.48 -1.88 -1.84
C ILE A 132 -12.62 -2.89 -2.03
N ILE A 133 -12.40 -3.90 -2.87
CA ILE A 133 -13.40 -4.93 -3.20
C ILE A 133 -13.87 -5.68 -1.96
N ALA A 134 -12.95 -6.00 -1.04
CA ALA A 134 -13.26 -6.76 0.16
C ALA A 134 -13.93 -5.94 1.27
N CYS A 135 -14.06 -4.62 1.13
CA CYS A 135 -14.63 -3.77 2.18
C CYS A 135 -16.16 -3.98 2.29
N PRO A 136 -16.68 -4.55 3.39
CA PRO A 136 -18.10 -4.90 3.49
C PRO A 136 -19.03 -3.68 3.52
N THR A 137 -18.52 -2.53 3.97
CA THR A 137 -19.28 -1.27 4.05
C THR A 137 -18.96 -0.28 2.93
N SER A 138 -18.12 -0.67 1.96
CA SER A 138 -17.65 0.22 0.90
C SER A 138 -17.04 1.53 1.43
N ALA A 139 -16.36 1.46 2.58
CA ALA A 139 -15.68 2.59 3.20
C ALA A 139 -14.40 3.00 2.45
N LEU A 140 -13.81 2.10 1.66
CA LEU A 140 -12.64 2.36 0.83
C LEU A 140 -13.06 2.63 -0.62
N ARG A 141 -12.51 3.69 -1.22
CA ARG A 141 -12.75 4.04 -2.64
C ARG A 141 -11.46 4.46 -3.33
N LEU A 142 -11.37 4.27 -4.63
CA LEU A 142 -10.26 4.79 -5.43
C LEU A 142 -10.60 6.22 -5.87
N SER A 143 -9.67 7.15 -5.71
CA SER A 143 -9.77 8.54 -6.14
C SER A 143 -8.66 8.86 -7.12
N GLU A 144 -9.01 9.56 -8.18
CA GLU A 144 -8.06 10.29 -9.01
C GLU A 144 -7.56 11.48 -8.18
N ALA A 145 -6.30 11.89 -8.36
CA ALA A 145 -5.63 12.82 -7.46
C ALA A 145 -6.15 14.28 -7.51
N CYS A 146 -7.24 14.56 -8.22
CA CYS A 146 -7.90 15.88 -8.24
C CYS A 146 -8.98 16.01 -7.15
N ALA A 147 -8.57 15.94 -5.88
CA ALA A 147 -9.37 16.53 -4.80
C ALA A 147 -8.46 16.79 -3.59
N GLU A 148 -8.08 18.05 -3.42
CA GLU A 148 -7.66 18.60 -2.13
C GLU A 148 -8.79 18.34 -1.13
N GLU A 149 -8.55 17.53 -0.11
CA GLU A 149 -9.41 17.49 1.07
C GLU A 149 -8.81 18.50 2.05
N LYS A 150 -9.46 19.66 2.15
CA LYS A 150 -9.27 20.64 3.23
C LYS A 150 -9.86 20.12 4.54
#